data_AF-A0A935NRT9-F1
#
_entry.id   AF-A0A935NRT9-F1
#
_cell.length_a   1.000
_cell.length_b   1.000
_cell.length_c   1.000
_cell.angle_alpha   90.00
_cell.angle_beta   90.00
_cell.angle_gamma   90.00
#
_symmetry.space_group_name_H-M   'P 1'
#
loop_
_entity.id
_entity.type
_entity.pdbx_description
1 polymer ?
#
loop_
_entity_poly.entity_id
_entity_poly.type
_entity_poly.pdbx_seq_one_letter_code
_entity_poly.pdbx_strand_id
1 'polypeptide(L)'
;MNTVALARADEVTDLVALLLDHADAGAGTPEEITTVAERVALACLGDNHLWQDLRFASRAELSALMGHWFPALVAKNHADMKWKKFLYKQLCEREELFICKAPSCAVCVDRPICFGPEDA
;
A
#
# COMPACT_ATOMS: atom_id res chain seq x y z
N MET A 1 -17.11 -8.62 21.56
CA MET A 1 -16.43 -8.49 20.25
C MET A 1 -14.95 -8.24 20.50
N ASN A 2 -14.06 -8.89 19.75
CA ASN A 2 -12.60 -8.83 19.98
C ASN A 2 -12.04 -7.51 19.42
N THR A 3 -11.42 -6.68 20.26
CA THR A 3 -10.85 -5.36 19.91
C THR A 3 -9.82 -5.45 18.78
N VAL A 4 -9.07 -6.55 18.68
CA VAL A 4 -8.09 -6.77 17.61
C VAL A 4 -8.76 -6.97 16.25
N ALA A 5 -9.91 -7.66 16.23
CA ALA A 5 -10.65 -7.87 14.99
C ALA A 5 -11.29 -6.57 14.48
N LEU A 6 -11.70 -5.68 15.38
CA LEU A 6 -12.22 -4.35 15.04
C LEU A 6 -11.12 -3.47 14.44
N ALA A 7 -9.94 -3.39 15.09
CA ALA A 7 -8.82 -2.60 14.57
C ALA A 7 -8.35 -3.06 13.18
N ARG A 8 -8.37 -4.37 12.91
CA ARG A 8 -8.04 -4.92 11.57
C ARG A 8 -9.12 -4.58 10.53
N ALA A 9 -10.39 -4.49 10.92
CA ALA A 9 -11.46 -4.11 10.01
C ALA A 9 -11.40 -2.61 9.67
N ASP A 10 -11.09 -1.77 10.65
CA ASP A 10 -10.88 -0.34 10.45
C ASP A 10 -9.69 -0.09 9.51
N GLU A 11 -8.57 -0.79 9.73
CA GLU A 11 -7.38 -0.74 8.88
C GLU A 11 -7.65 -1.09 7.41
N VAL A 12 -8.45 -2.15 7.17
CA VAL A 12 -8.85 -2.52 5.80
C VAL A 12 -9.71 -1.42 5.18
N THR A 13 -10.66 -0.87 5.95
CA THR A 13 -11.55 0.19 5.48
C THR A 13 -10.76 1.43 5.06
N ASP A 14 -9.77 1.82 5.86
CA ASP A 14 -8.89 2.96 5.57
C ASP A 14 -8.03 2.74 4.32
N LEU A 15 -7.45 1.55 4.18
CA LEU A 15 -6.67 1.19 2.99
C LEU A 15 -7.54 1.17 1.73
N VAL A 16 -8.77 0.63 1.80
CA VAL A 16 -9.71 0.65 0.67
C VAL A 16 -10.04 2.08 0.28
N ALA A 17 -10.39 2.94 1.25
CA ALA A 17 -10.67 4.34 0.97
C ALA A 17 -9.47 5.05 0.30
N LEU A 18 -8.25 4.85 0.82
CA LEU A 18 -7.03 5.39 0.23
C LEU A 18 -6.84 4.92 -1.23
N LEU A 19 -7.06 3.64 -1.50
CA LEU A 19 -6.91 3.06 -2.84
C LEU A 19 -7.95 3.63 -3.81
N LEU A 20 -9.22 3.71 -3.38
CA LEU A 20 -10.32 4.24 -4.19
C LEU A 20 -10.14 5.74 -4.51
N ASP A 21 -9.65 6.54 -3.56
CA ASP A 21 -9.34 7.96 -3.77
C ASP A 21 -8.28 8.20 -4.87
N HIS A 22 -7.50 7.18 -5.19
CA HIS A 22 -6.42 7.22 -6.18
C HIS A 22 -6.62 6.25 -7.35
N ALA A 23 -7.81 5.65 -7.47
CA ALA A 23 -8.12 4.73 -8.53
C ALA A 23 -8.29 5.43 -9.88
N ASP A 24 -7.86 4.79 -10.95
CA ASP A 24 -8.18 5.22 -12.30
C ASP A 24 -9.58 4.73 -12.68
N ALA A 25 -10.52 5.66 -12.81
CA ALA A 25 -11.89 5.35 -13.23
C ALA A 25 -11.98 4.77 -14.65
N GLY A 26 -10.93 4.88 -15.45
CA GLY A 26 -10.83 4.28 -16.79
C GLY A 26 -10.24 2.87 -16.82
N ALA A 27 -9.75 2.34 -15.70
CA ALA A 27 -9.08 1.03 -15.66
C ALA A 27 -10.04 -0.17 -15.74
N GLY A 28 -11.30 -0.01 -15.32
CA GLY A 28 -12.31 -1.07 -15.33
C GLY A 28 -13.67 -0.58 -14.83
N THR A 29 -14.60 -1.50 -14.54
CA THR A 29 -15.89 -1.13 -13.92
C THR A 29 -15.70 -0.71 -12.46
N PRO A 30 -16.62 0.07 -11.87
CA PRO A 30 -16.57 0.42 -10.45
C PRO A 30 -16.46 -0.80 -9.51
N GLU A 31 -17.11 -1.91 -9.86
CA GLU A 31 -17.06 -3.17 -9.11
C GLU A 31 -15.67 -3.81 -9.18
N GLU A 32 -15.04 -3.82 -10.36
CA GLU A 32 -13.68 -4.34 -10.53
C GLU A 32 -12.66 -3.51 -9.74
N ILE A 33 -12.75 -2.18 -9.81
CA ILE A 33 -11.89 -1.26 -9.06
C ILE A 33 -12.02 -1.52 -7.57
N THR A 34 -13.24 -1.61 -7.06
CA THR A 34 -13.53 -1.89 -5.64
C THR A 34 -12.97 -3.25 -5.22
N THR A 35 -13.19 -4.27 -6.04
CA THR A 35 -12.70 -5.64 -5.77
C THR A 35 -11.18 -5.69 -5.69
N VAL A 36 -10.47 -4.98 -6.57
CA VAL A 36 -9.01 -4.92 -6.55
C VAL A 36 -8.53 -4.13 -5.32
N ALA A 37 -9.17 -3.01 -4.99
CA ALA A 37 -8.84 -2.24 -3.81
C ALA A 37 -8.98 -3.07 -2.52
N GLU A 38 -10.10 -3.79 -2.36
CA GLU A 38 -10.33 -4.70 -1.23
C GLU A 38 -9.27 -5.80 -1.14
N ARG A 39 -8.91 -6.42 -2.27
CA ARG A 39 -7.87 -7.47 -2.31
C ARG A 39 -6.51 -6.94 -1.88
N VAL A 40 -6.11 -5.77 -2.39
CA VAL A 40 -4.83 -5.14 -2.02
C VAL A 40 -4.82 -4.74 -0.55
N ALA A 41 -5.91 -4.15 -0.06
CA ALA A 41 -6.06 -3.78 1.36
C ALA A 41 -5.97 -5.02 2.27
N LEU A 42 -6.73 -6.08 1.97
CA LEU A 42 -6.70 -7.33 2.74
C LEU A 42 -5.32 -7.99 2.74
N ALA A 43 -4.60 -7.97 1.62
CA ALA A 43 -3.25 -8.53 1.55
C ALA A 43 -2.21 -7.69 2.34
N CYS A 44 -2.47 -6.41 2.61
CA CYS A 44 -1.60 -5.62 3.47
C CYS A 44 -1.51 -6.16 4.91
N LEU A 45 -2.57 -6.81 5.37
CA LEU A 45 -2.70 -7.39 6.71
C LEU A 45 -1.93 -8.72 6.90
N GLY A 46 -1.31 -9.26 5.84
CA GLY A 46 -0.44 -10.43 5.90
C GLY A 46 0.97 -10.10 6.40
N ASP A 47 1.71 -11.12 6.82
CA ASP A 47 3.05 -10.97 7.42
C ASP A 47 4.19 -10.90 6.37
N ASN A 48 3.91 -11.21 5.11
CA ASN A 48 4.93 -11.29 4.06
C ASN A 48 5.05 -9.99 3.25
N HIS A 49 5.84 -9.99 2.18
CA HIS A 49 5.77 -8.92 1.18
C HIS A 49 4.40 -8.90 0.50
N LEU A 50 3.91 -7.71 0.16
CA LEU A 50 2.55 -7.57 -0.40
C LEU A 50 2.36 -8.39 -1.67
N TRP A 51 3.39 -8.51 -2.51
CA TRP A 51 3.34 -9.31 -3.73
C TRP A 51 3.21 -10.82 -3.42
N GLN A 52 3.81 -11.31 -2.33
CA GLN A 52 3.68 -12.69 -1.87
C GLN A 52 2.29 -12.97 -1.32
N ASP A 53 1.75 -12.04 -0.51
CA ASP A 53 0.40 -12.16 0.05
C ASP A 53 -0.68 -12.10 -1.04
N LEU A 54 -0.42 -11.38 -2.14
CA LEU A 54 -1.24 -11.35 -3.36
C LEU A 54 -0.94 -12.50 -4.35
N ARG A 55 0.03 -13.36 -4.06
CA ARG A 55 0.43 -14.52 -4.88
C ARG A 55 1.00 -14.17 -6.26
N PHE A 56 1.61 -13.00 -6.41
CA PHE A 56 2.41 -12.66 -7.59
C PHE A 56 3.76 -13.36 -7.56
N ALA A 57 4.40 -13.52 -8.73
CA ALA A 57 5.74 -14.10 -8.81
C ALA A 57 6.84 -13.11 -8.43
N SER A 58 6.54 -11.79 -8.46
CA SER A 58 7.52 -10.75 -8.14
C SER A 58 6.87 -9.44 -7.73
N ARG A 59 7.69 -8.57 -7.13
CA ARG A 59 7.35 -7.15 -6.89
C ARG A 59 6.99 -6.40 -8.18
N ALA A 60 7.59 -6.75 -9.32
CA ALA A 60 7.33 -6.08 -10.59
C ALA A 60 5.90 -6.32 -11.09
N GLU A 61 5.36 -7.53 -10.91
CA GLU A 61 3.96 -7.84 -11.25
C GLU A 61 2.99 -7.05 -10.37
N LEU A 62 3.28 -6.93 -9.07
CA LEU A 62 2.52 -6.05 -8.18
C LEU A 62 2.60 -4.59 -8.65
N SER A 63 3.78 -4.08 -9.00
CA SER A 63 3.92 -2.71 -9.50
C SER A 63 3.15 -2.48 -10.81
N ALA A 64 3.06 -3.49 -11.69
CA ALA A 64 2.25 -3.42 -12.90
C ALA A 64 0.74 -3.36 -12.58
N LEU A 65 0.26 -4.17 -11.62
CA LEU A 65 -1.10 -4.07 -11.11
C LEU A 65 -1.39 -2.68 -10.55
N MET A 66 -0.50 -2.16 -9.69
CA MET A 66 -0.64 -0.82 -9.12
C MET A 66 -0.65 0.27 -10.19
N GLY A 67 0.15 0.12 -11.25
CA GLY A 67 0.19 1.06 -12.37
C GLY A 67 -1.07 1.08 -13.22
N HIS A 68 -1.75 -0.06 -13.34
CA HIS A 68 -3.01 -0.13 -14.07
C HIS A 68 -4.17 0.46 -13.27
N TRP A 69 -4.33 0.04 -12.01
CA TRP A 69 -5.51 0.41 -11.21
C TRP A 69 -5.35 1.70 -10.41
N PHE A 70 -4.13 2.02 -9.96
CA PHE A 70 -3.84 3.15 -9.05
C PHE A 70 -2.65 4.00 -9.51
N PRO A 71 -2.64 4.51 -10.76
CA PRO A 71 -1.49 5.21 -11.33
C PRO A 71 -1.06 6.44 -10.53
N ALA A 72 -1.99 7.13 -9.85
CA ALA A 72 -1.67 8.26 -8.98
C ALA A 72 -0.80 7.84 -7.77
N LEU A 73 -1.01 6.65 -7.20
CA LEU A 73 -0.15 6.11 -6.14
C LEU A 73 1.23 5.72 -6.66
N VAL A 74 1.32 5.16 -7.88
CA VAL A 74 2.61 4.88 -8.53
C VAL A 74 3.41 6.17 -8.74
N ALA A 75 2.76 7.24 -9.25
CA ALA A 75 3.42 8.53 -9.44
C ALA A 75 3.94 9.12 -8.11
N LYS A 76 3.18 8.94 -7.02
CA LYS A 76 3.62 9.35 -5.67
C LYS A 76 4.78 8.49 -5.15
N ASN A 77 4.80 7.18 -5.42
CA ASN A 77 5.86 6.25 -5.02
C ASN A 77 7.10 6.28 -5.95
N HIS A 78 7.50 7.45 -6.43
CA HIS A 78 8.60 7.64 -7.39
C HIS A 78 9.98 7.13 -6.92
N ALA A 79 10.19 7.02 -5.60
CA ALA A 79 11.44 6.52 -5.02
C ALA A 79 11.44 5.00 -4.79
N ASP A 80 10.42 4.30 -5.28
CA ASP A 80 10.27 2.84 -5.20
C ASP A 80 10.34 2.31 -3.76
N MET A 81 9.58 2.93 -2.86
CA MET A 81 9.36 2.40 -1.51
C MET A 81 8.57 1.09 -1.59
N LYS A 82 8.85 0.12 -0.71
CA LYS A 82 8.09 -1.13 -0.62
C LYS A 82 6.60 -0.82 -0.48
N TRP A 83 5.75 -1.46 -1.30
CA TRP A 83 4.34 -1.09 -1.45
C TRP A 83 3.58 -1.03 -0.13
N LYS A 84 3.73 -2.05 0.72
CA LYS A 84 3.10 -2.09 2.05
C LYS A 84 3.52 -0.86 2.88
N LYS A 85 4.84 -0.60 3.00
CA LYS A 85 5.38 0.57 3.71
C LYS A 85 4.87 1.91 3.13
N PHE A 86 4.79 2.00 1.81
CA PHE A 86 4.29 3.19 1.12
C PHE A 86 2.81 3.46 1.44
N LEU A 87 1.95 2.44 1.34
CA LEU A 87 0.51 2.59 1.62
C LEU A 87 0.26 3.02 3.07
N TYR A 88 0.93 2.39 4.05
CA TYR A 88 0.83 2.82 5.44
C TYR A 88 1.36 4.23 5.68
N LYS A 89 2.43 4.64 4.98
CA LYS A 89 2.90 6.03 5.02
C LYS A 89 1.82 6.99 4.48
N GLN A 90 1.13 6.66 3.39
CA GLN A 90 0.05 7.49 2.86
C GLN A 90 -1.13 7.61 3.85
N LEU A 91 -1.50 6.53 4.54
CA LEU A 91 -2.49 6.60 5.62
C LEU A 91 -2.03 7.52 6.75
N CYS A 92 -0.80 7.37 7.23
CA CYS A 92 -0.27 8.24 8.27
C CYS A 92 -0.29 9.71 7.85
N GLU A 93 0.05 10.01 6.59
CA GLU A 93 -0.01 11.38 6.06
C GLU A 93 -1.44 11.92 5.96
N ARG A 94 -2.42 11.08 5.61
CA ARG A 94 -3.84 11.46 5.58
C ARG A 94 -4.37 11.83 6.96
N GLU A 95 -3.95 11.08 7.98
CA GLU A 95 -4.32 11.32 9.39
C GLU A 95 -3.43 12.37 10.08
N GLU A 96 -2.57 13.08 9.33
CA GLU A 96 -1.60 14.06 9.84
C GLU A 96 -0.67 13.51 10.95
N LEU A 97 -0.42 12.19 10.92
CA LEU A 97 0.45 11.46 11.83
C LEU A 97 1.88 11.41 11.29
N PHE A 98 2.77 12.17 11.91
CA PHE A 98 4.20 12.17 11.58
C PHE A 98 4.93 11.05 12.34
N ILE A 99 4.87 9.82 11.82
CA ILE A 99 5.52 8.65 12.45
C ILE A 99 7.04 8.61 12.19
N CYS A 100 7.50 9.18 11.06
CA CYS A 100 8.93 9.21 10.74
C CYS A 100 9.67 10.23 11.61
N LYS A 101 10.69 9.77 12.37
CA LYS A 101 11.49 10.63 13.25
C LYS A 101 12.62 11.38 12.54
N ALA A 102 12.97 10.96 11.31
CA ALA A 102 14.05 11.59 10.55
C ALA A 102 13.54 12.83 9.81
N PRO A 103 14.33 13.92 9.72
CA PRO A 103 13.93 15.14 9.02
C PRO A 103 13.81 14.95 7.51
N SER A 104 14.40 13.88 6.94
CA SER A 104 14.17 13.44 5.57
C SER A 104 14.47 11.95 5.42
N CYS A 105 13.93 11.33 4.36
CA CYS A 105 14.27 9.94 4.04
C CYS A 105 15.77 9.75 3.75
N ALA A 106 16.48 10.78 3.27
CA ALA A 106 17.89 10.68 2.90
C ALA A 106 18.84 10.48 4.10
N VAL A 107 18.44 10.91 5.29
CA VAL A 107 19.22 10.78 6.53
C VAL A 107 18.63 9.76 7.51
N CYS A 108 17.56 9.06 7.10
CA CYS A 108 16.91 8.07 7.94
C CYS A 108 17.74 6.78 7.97
N VAL A 109 18.15 6.34 9.16
CA VAL A 109 18.89 5.06 9.34
C VAL A 109 18.08 3.85 8.87
N ASP A 110 16.75 3.93 8.96
CA ASP A 110 15.83 2.87 8.54
C ASP A 110 15.49 2.92 7.04
N ARG A 111 16.08 3.85 6.27
CA ARG A 111 15.85 3.96 4.82
C ARG A 111 16.02 2.61 4.10
N PRO A 112 17.04 1.76 4.38
CA PRO A 112 17.17 0.45 3.73
C PRO A 112 15.98 -0.49 4.00
N ILE A 113 15.31 -0.37 5.15
CA ILE A 113 14.14 -1.19 5.48
C ILE A 113 12.96 -0.82 4.57
N CYS A 114 12.80 0.47 4.29
CA CYS A 114 11.71 1.02 3.49
C CYS A 114 11.91 0.92 1.98
N PHE A 115 13.16 1.01 1.50
CA PHE A 115 13.51 1.14 0.08
C PHE A 115 14.42 0.02 -0.45
N GLY A 116 14.86 -0.90 0.40
CA GLY A 116 15.67 -2.04 -0.02
C GLY A 116 14.87 -3.04 -0.86
N PRO A 117 15.54 -4.06 -1.45
CA PRO A 117 14.87 -5.13 -2.16
C PRO A 117 13.89 -5.90 -1.27
N GLU A 118 12.97 -6.61 -1.92
CA GLU A 118 12.08 -7.60 -1.34
C GLU A 118 12.50 -8.95 -1.93
N ASP A 119 13.42 -9.63 -1.25
CA ASP A 119 13.87 -10.97 -1.65
C ASP A 119 12.74 -11.99 -1.40
N ALA A 120 12.70 -13.05 -2.20
CA ALA A 120 11.68 -14.10 -2.14
C ALA A 120 11.85 -15.02 -0.93
#